data_AF-A0A9Q1CLC6-F1
#
_entry.id   AF-A0A9Q1CLC6-F1
#
_cell.length_a   1.000
_cell.length_b   1.000
_cell.length_c   1.000
_cell.angle_alpha   90.00
_cell.angle_beta   90.00
_cell.angle_gamma   90.00
#
_symmetry.space_group_name_H-M   'P 1'
#
loop_
_entity.id
_entity.type
_entity.pdbx_description
1 polymer ?
#
loop_
_entity_poly.entity_id
_entity_poly.type
_entity_poly.pdbx_seq_one_letter_code
_entity_poly.pdbx_strand_id
1 'polypeptide(L)'
;MICGGDFNFVFNLDLDKEGGARRTNFNARKDCFTLMEKYDLIDIWRDRNPLTKYFTWHSNISEIHCRLDFFIVSRHLSFKVKDAFFQPTFHTDHCMVVLCFDPTDVPRGRRYWKFNNSLLSDPAYIDLINSLIERYKQDPSALNADPVFMWENLKFKIRAETIFYSKRKATQSRNYERFLISHISKLESDIFNGMAPNSQDDLENAREKLHMLYKNKLEGIIVRSTARWVEEGETNSKYFFNLEKRNRLLSTIYELLNKDGVLMNDASQILDEIRSFYTSLYSARHCSSTPCFDNLPGFHSD
;
A
#
# COMPACT_ATOMS: atom_id res chain seq x y z
N MET A 1 -2.85 19.52 -12.94
CA MET A 1 -4.16 18.85 -12.71
C MET A 1 -4.01 17.37 -13.01
N ILE A 2 -4.71 16.51 -12.24
CA ILE A 2 -4.84 15.07 -12.52
C ILE A 2 -6.32 14.73 -12.36
N CYS A 3 -6.93 14.22 -13.42
CA CYS A 3 -8.32 13.76 -13.44
C CYS A 3 -8.33 12.32 -13.93
N GLY A 4 -9.12 11.45 -13.31
CA GLY A 4 -9.28 10.08 -13.76
C GLY A 4 -10.56 9.45 -13.27
N GLY A 5 -11.01 8.44 -13.99
CA GLY A 5 -12.27 7.73 -13.74
C GLY A 5 -12.80 7.07 -15.01
N ASP A 6 -14.03 6.58 -14.92
CA ASP A 6 -14.84 6.13 -16.05
C ASP A 6 -15.49 7.34 -16.72
N PHE A 7 -15.14 7.61 -17.98
CA PHE A 7 -15.66 8.72 -18.76
C PHE A 7 -16.82 8.34 -19.68
N ASN A 8 -17.15 7.04 -19.80
CA ASN A 8 -18.20 6.53 -20.68
C ASN A 8 -18.10 6.99 -22.16
N PHE A 9 -16.89 7.30 -22.63
CA PHE A 9 -16.58 7.52 -24.05
C PHE A 9 -15.17 7.01 -24.38
N VAL A 10 -14.87 6.93 -25.68
CA VAL A 10 -13.54 6.54 -26.18
C VAL A 10 -12.92 7.68 -26.97
N PHE A 11 -11.61 7.91 -26.85
CA PHE A 11 -10.93 8.96 -27.60
C PHE A 11 -10.78 8.58 -29.07
N ASN A 12 -10.24 7.40 -29.34
CA ASN A 12 -9.97 6.91 -30.69
C ASN A 12 -10.78 5.64 -31.00
N LEU A 13 -11.75 5.71 -31.91
CA LEU A 13 -12.61 4.57 -32.26
C LEU A 13 -11.86 3.36 -32.85
N ASP A 14 -10.68 3.56 -33.44
CA ASP A 14 -9.89 2.48 -34.05
C ASP A 14 -9.00 1.74 -33.03
N LEU A 15 -8.60 2.44 -31.95
CA LEU A 15 -7.67 1.92 -30.94
C LEU A 15 -8.34 1.59 -29.60
N ASP A 16 -9.39 2.30 -29.25
CA ASP A 16 -10.05 2.25 -27.94
C ASP A 16 -11.39 1.51 -27.98
N LYS A 17 -11.82 1.03 -29.16
CA LYS A 17 -13.07 0.26 -29.31
C LYS A 17 -12.88 -0.91 -30.26
N GLU A 18 -13.47 -2.04 -29.89
CA GLU A 18 -13.59 -3.22 -30.73
C GLU A 18 -14.99 -3.81 -30.58
N GLY A 19 -15.55 -4.28 -31.70
CA GLY A 19 -16.91 -4.80 -31.77
C GLY A 19 -18.03 -3.75 -31.66
N GLY A 20 -19.25 -4.22 -31.98
CA GLY A 20 -20.46 -3.40 -31.99
C GLY A 20 -20.43 -2.24 -33.00
N ALA A 21 -21.35 -1.28 -32.83
CA ALA A 21 -21.40 -0.10 -33.68
C ALA A 21 -20.21 0.83 -33.41
N ARG A 22 -19.56 1.32 -34.48
CA ARG A 22 -18.47 2.32 -34.44
C ARG A 22 -18.98 3.71 -34.02
N ARG A 23 -19.37 3.84 -32.76
CA ARG A 23 -19.88 5.09 -32.16
C ARG A 23 -19.35 5.29 -30.75
N THR A 24 -19.28 6.55 -30.36
CA THR A 24 -18.96 7.00 -29.00
C THR A 24 -19.82 8.21 -28.64
N ASN A 25 -19.86 8.59 -27.37
CA ASN A 25 -20.53 9.82 -26.95
C ASN A 25 -19.74 11.04 -27.46
N PHE A 26 -20.15 11.54 -28.62
CA PHE A 26 -19.44 12.60 -29.34
C PHE A 26 -19.35 13.90 -28.54
N ASN A 27 -20.42 14.29 -27.86
CA ASN A 27 -20.47 15.53 -27.09
C ASN A 27 -19.52 15.46 -25.89
N ALA A 28 -19.61 14.39 -25.09
CA ALA A 28 -18.70 14.19 -23.94
C ALA A 28 -17.23 14.16 -24.37
N ARG A 29 -16.93 13.46 -25.48
CA ARG A 29 -15.57 13.42 -26.05
C ARG A 29 -15.10 14.80 -26.50
N LYS A 30 -15.94 15.56 -27.19
CA LYS A 30 -15.62 16.92 -27.66
C LYS A 30 -15.37 17.88 -26.50
N ASP A 31 -16.20 17.82 -25.46
CA ASP A 31 -16.04 18.66 -24.27
C ASP A 31 -14.74 18.30 -23.53
N CYS A 32 -14.41 17.00 -23.45
CA CYS A 32 -13.15 16.56 -22.89
C CYS A 32 -11.94 17.04 -23.71
N PHE A 33 -11.98 16.94 -25.05
CA PHE A 33 -10.91 17.50 -25.89
C PHE A 33 -10.73 19.01 -25.68
N THR A 34 -11.84 19.75 -25.60
CA THR A 34 -11.80 21.19 -25.32
C THR A 34 -11.12 21.48 -23.97
N LEU A 35 -11.43 20.67 -22.94
CA LEU A 35 -10.78 20.76 -21.62
C LEU A 35 -9.29 20.45 -21.71
N MET A 36 -8.93 19.40 -22.45
CA MET A 36 -7.53 18.98 -22.63
C MET A 36 -6.71 20.05 -23.34
N GLU A 37 -7.24 20.65 -24.41
CA GLU A 37 -6.58 21.76 -25.11
C GLU A 37 -6.44 22.99 -24.21
N LYS A 38 -7.52 23.38 -23.51
CA LYS A 38 -7.53 24.58 -22.66
C LYS A 38 -6.51 24.52 -21.51
N TYR A 39 -6.30 23.35 -20.92
CA TYR A 39 -5.45 23.18 -19.73
C TYR A 39 -4.18 22.36 -19.99
N ASP A 40 -3.83 22.15 -21.27
CA ASP A 40 -2.69 21.35 -21.74
C ASP A 40 -2.62 19.99 -21.00
N LEU A 41 -3.69 19.22 -21.13
CA LEU A 41 -3.82 17.88 -20.55
C LEU A 41 -3.57 16.81 -21.59
N ILE A 42 -3.01 15.70 -21.14
CA ILE A 42 -2.75 14.52 -21.95
C ILE A 42 -3.32 13.28 -21.28
N ASP A 43 -3.86 12.36 -22.08
CA ASP A 43 -4.08 10.98 -21.65
C ASP A 43 -2.70 10.31 -21.51
N ILE A 44 -2.24 10.17 -20.27
CA ILE A 44 -0.86 9.77 -19.98
C ILE A 44 -0.57 8.34 -20.43
N TRP A 45 -1.57 7.45 -20.41
CA TRP A 45 -1.37 6.09 -20.84
C TRP A 45 -1.25 6.02 -22.37
N ARG A 46 -2.15 6.73 -23.09
CA ARG A 46 -2.14 6.77 -24.56
C ARG A 46 -0.89 7.49 -25.10
N ASP A 47 -0.44 8.55 -24.45
CA ASP A 47 0.80 9.27 -24.80
C ASP A 47 2.02 8.34 -24.79
N ARG A 48 2.10 7.44 -23.81
CA ARG A 48 3.17 6.43 -23.69
C ARG A 48 2.96 5.18 -24.55
N ASN A 49 1.72 4.92 -24.95
CA ASN A 49 1.33 3.73 -25.73
C ASN A 49 0.49 4.14 -26.96
N PRO A 50 1.07 4.84 -27.95
CA PRO A 50 0.27 5.50 -28.99
C PRO A 50 -0.56 4.56 -29.86
N LEU A 51 -0.06 3.34 -30.10
CA LEU A 51 -0.66 2.36 -31.01
C LEU A 51 -1.23 1.12 -30.32
N THR A 52 -0.98 0.97 -29.02
CA THR A 52 -1.39 -0.23 -28.27
C THR A 52 -2.90 -0.25 -28.09
N LYS A 53 -3.56 -1.34 -28.49
CA LYS A 53 -4.95 -1.58 -28.12
C LYS A 53 -5.02 -2.19 -26.73
N TYR A 54 -5.78 -1.56 -25.85
CA TYR A 54 -6.11 -2.12 -24.55
C TYR A 54 -7.47 -1.56 -24.14
N PHE A 55 -8.30 -2.42 -23.57
CA PHE A 55 -9.67 -2.08 -23.20
C PHE A 55 -9.81 -2.18 -21.69
N THR A 56 -10.55 -1.24 -21.11
CA THR A 56 -10.82 -1.25 -19.67
C THR A 56 -12.19 -1.82 -19.38
N TRP A 57 -13.10 -1.85 -20.34
CA TRP A 57 -14.43 -2.40 -20.18
C TRP A 57 -14.71 -3.46 -21.25
N HIS A 58 -15.42 -4.51 -20.85
CA HIS A 58 -15.91 -5.55 -21.74
C HIS A 58 -17.37 -5.88 -21.43
N SER A 59 -18.18 -6.08 -22.47
CA SER A 59 -19.56 -6.50 -22.28
C SER A 59 -19.63 -8.00 -21.96
N ASN A 60 -20.39 -8.36 -20.93
CA ASN A 60 -20.66 -9.76 -20.60
C ASN A 60 -21.66 -10.45 -21.56
N ILE A 61 -22.33 -9.68 -22.42
CA ILE A 61 -23.43 -10.16 -23.29
C ILE A 61 -23.06 -10.09 -24.77
N SER A 62 -22.18 -9.16 -25.14
CA SER A 62 -21.80 -8.90 -26.53
C SER A 62 -20.28 -8.83 -26.65
N GLU A 63 -19.75 -9.16 -27.82
CA GLU A 63 -18.31 -9.03 -28.11
C GLU A 63 -17.92 -7.57 -28.34
N ILE A 64 -18.08 -6.74 -27.31
CA ILE A 64 -17.76 -5.32 -27.33
C ILE A 64 -16.74 -5.02 -26.25
N HIS A 65 -15.63 -4.40 -26.66
CA HIS A 65 -14.55 -3.97 -25.78
C HIS A 65 -14.30 -2.48 -25.97
N CYS A 66 -14.18 -1.74 -24.86
CA CYS A 66 -13.96 -0.30 -24.88
C CYS A 66 -12.91 0.14 -23.85
N ARG A 67 -12.12 1.17 -24.15
CA ARG A 67 -11.28 1.86 -23.17
C ARG A 67 -12.01 3.10 -22.65
N LEU A 68 -12.76 2.93 -21.57
CA LEU A 68 -13.62 3.95 -20.96
C LEU A 68 -12.95 4.65 -19.77
N ASP A 69 -11.98 3.99 -19.16
CA ASP A 69 -11.30 4.45 -17.96
C ASP A 69 -9.89 4.96 -18.30
N PHE A 70 -9.58 6.19 -17.89
CA PHE A 70 -8.25 6.76 -18.13
C PHE A 70 -7.90 7.86 -17.12
N PHE A 71 -6.61 8.22 -17.08
CA PHE A 71 -6.13 9.41 -16.40
C PHE A 71 -5.70 10.46 -17.43
N ILE A 72 -6.26 11.64 -17.32
CA ILE A 72 -5.80 12.85 -18.00
C ILE A 72 -5.02 13.72 -17.00
N VAL A 73 -3.77 14.02 -17.35
CA VAL A 73 -2.82 14.76 -16.50
C VAL A 73 -2.35 16.00 -17.23
N SER A 74 -2.07 17.08 -16.50
CA SER A 74 -1.37 18.23 -17.10
C SER A 74 -0.03 17.79 -17.64
N ARG A 75 0.30 18.20 -18.87
CA ARG A 75 1.52 17.80 -19.57
C ARG A 75 2.79 18.07 -18.77
N HIS A 76 2.85 19.20 -18.06
CA HIS A 76 3.98 19.53 -17.18
C HIS A 76 4.13 18.59 -15.98
N LEU A 77 3.15 17.75 -15.63
CA LEU A 77 3.26 16.72 -14.58
C LEU A 77 3.65 15.35 -15.13
N SER A 78 3.72 15.18 -16.46
CA SER A 78 4.01 13.89 -17.10
C SER A 78 5.32 13.25 -16.62
N PHE A 79 6.36 14.06 -16.37
CA PHE A 79 7.65 13.60 -15.87
C PHE A 79 7.61 13.08 -14.42
N LYS A 80 6.60 13.50 -13.63
CA LYS A 80 6.35 13.03 -12.26
C LYS A 80 5.52 11.75 -12.21
N VAL A 81 4.91 11.36 -13.33
CA VAL A 81 4.25 10.05 -13.47
C VAL A 81 5.33 9.01 -13.71
N LYS A 82 5.52 8.08 -12.77
CA LYS A 82 6.45 6.96 -12.92
C LYS A 82 5.88 5.90 -13.85
N ASP A 83 4.61 5.56 -13.68
CA ASP A 83 3.95 4.51 -14.46
C ASP A 83 2.45 4.76 -14.60
N ALA A 84 1.85 4.18 -15.64
CA ALA A 84 0.42 4.12 -15.86
C ALA A 84 0.11 2.78 -16.54
N PHE A 85 -0.73 1.94 -15.91
CA PHE A 85 -1.05 0.61 -16.43
C PHE A 85 -2.45 0.16 -16.01
N PHE A 86 -2.89 -0.95 -16.59
CA PHE A 86 -4.18 -1.57 -16.29
C PHE A 86 -4.00 -2.85 -15.50
N GLN A 87 -4.90 -3.09 -14.54
CA GLN A 87 -4.95 -4.31 -13.78
C GLN A 87 -6.35 -4.92 -13.88
N PRO A 88 -6.49 -6.13 -14.43
CA PRO A 88 -7.76 -6.84 -14.47
C PRO A 88 -8.36 -6.96 -13.07
N THR A 89 -9.67 -6.82 -12.97
CA THR A 89 -10.40 -7.05 -11.73
C THR A 89 -11.40 -8.18 -11.93
N PHE A 90 -11.77 -8.83 -10.84
CA PHE A 90 -12.55 -10.07 -10.86
C PHE A 90 -14.01 -9.87 -10.46
N HIS A 91 -14.39 -8.66 -10.01
CA HIS A 91 -15.74 -8.33 -9.55
C HIS A 91 -16.45 -7.28 -10.42
N THR A 92 -15.81 -6.80 -11.48
CA THR A 92 -16.43 -5.86 -12.42
C THR A 92 -15.97 -6.16 -13.84
N ASP A 93 -16.86 -5.85 -14.76
CA ASP A 93 -16.62 -5.71 -16.19
C ASP A 93 -15.56 -4.65 -16.54
N HIS A 94 -15.08 -3.87 -15.56
CA HIS A 94 -13.99 -2.92 -15.68
C HIS A 94 -12.61 -3.46 -15.19
N CYS A 95 -11.55 -3.00 -15.84
CA CYS A 95 -10.18 -3.08 -15.38
C CYS A 95 -9.84 -1.86 -14.53
N MET A 96 -9.05 -2.05 -13.49
CA MET A 96 -8.51 -0.95 -12.71
C MET A 96 -7.45 -0.21 -13.52
N VAL A 97 -7.56 1.12 -13.59
CA VAL A 97 -6.49 1.97 -14.13
C VAL A 97 -5.62 2.46 -12.97
N VAL A 98 -4.33 2.23 -13.04
CA VAL A 98 -3.37 2.58 -12.00
C VAL A 98 -2.45 3.69 -12.50
N LEU A 99 -2.35 4.77 -11.74
CA LEU A 99 -1.41 5.87 -11.98
C LEU A 99 -0.39 5.94 -10.83
N CYS A 100 0.88 5.68 -11.13
CA CYS A 100 1.97 5.83 -10.18
C CYS A 100 2.54 7.26 -10.30
N PHE A 101 2.15 8.13 -9.39
CA PHE A 101 2.54 9.54 -9.38
C PHE A 101 3.40 9.87 -8.15
N ASP A 102 4.56 10.50 -8.37
CA ASP A 102 5.42 10.97 -7.29
C ASP A 102 5.42 12.51 -7.23
N PRO A 103 4.66 13.12 -6.30
CA PRO A 103 4.56 14.58 -6.22
C PRO A 103 5.82 15.24 -5.65
N THR A 104 6.60 14.53 -4.83
CA THR A 104 7.61 15.10 -3.93
C THR A 104 9.00 14.61 -4.26
N ASP A 105 9.94 15.53 -4.49
CA ASP A 105 11.37 15.20 -4.56
C ASP A 105 12.01 14.99 -3.17
N VAL A 106 11.19 14.90 -2.12
CA VAL A 106 11.64 14.71 -0.74
C VAL A 106 11.93 13.22 -0.50
N PRO A 107 13.19 12.84 -0.26
CA PRO A 107 13.53 11.45 0.03
C PRO A 107 12.87 11.05 1.35
N ARG A 108 11.91 10.14 1.29
CA ARG A 108 11.33 9.54 2.49
C ARG A 108 12.29 8.51 3.06
N GLY A 109 12.73 8.73 4.30
CA GLY A 109 13.54 7.76 5.04
C GLY A 109 12.81 6.44 5.30
N ARG A 110 13.56 5.44 5.78
CA ARG A 110 13.00 4.15 6.20
C ARG A 110 11.94 4.39 7.28
N ARG A 111 10.72 3.93 7.04
CA ARG A 111 9.64 3.99 8.03
C ARG A 111 10.00 3.13 9.24
N TYR A 112 9.51 3.52 10.42
CA TYR A 112 9.54 2.66 11.59
C TYR A 112 8.86 1.32 11.28
N TRP A 113 9.53 0.24 11.65
CA TRP A 113 8.93 -1.07 11.58
C TRP A 113 7.86 -1.20 12.66
N LYS A 114 6.64 -1.56 12.24
CA LYS A 114 5.52 -1.87 13.13
C LYS A 114 5.29 -3.36 13.08
N PHE A 115 5.16 -3.97 14.25
CA PHE A 115 4.83 -5.38 14.36
C PHE A 115 3.42 -5.64 13.81
N ASN A 116 3.26 -6.73 13.07
CA ASN A 116 1.96 -7.17 12.58
C ASN A 116 1.35 -8.15 13.59
N ASN A 117 0.34 -7.69 14.32
CA ASN A 117 -0.30 -8.47 15.37
C ASN A 117 -0.94 -9.78 14.88
N SER A 118 -1.27 -9.91 13.59
CA SER A 118 -1.81 -11.17 13.07
C SER A 118 -0.83 -12.34 13.13
N LEU A 119 0.47 -12.07 13.35
CA LEU A 119 1.47 -13.10 13.63
C LEU A 119 1.26 -13.76 14.99
N LEU A 120 0.65 -13.08 15.96
CA LEU A 120 0.35 -13.66 17.27
C LEU A 120 -0.72 -14.76 17.22
N SER A 121 -1.39 -14.91 16.08
CA SER A 121 -2.36 -15.97 15.82
C SER A 121 -1.85 -17.01 14.80
N ASP A 122 -0.59 -16.92 14.39
CA ASP A 122 0.03 -17.86 13.45
C ASP A 122 0.82 -18.93 14.23
N PRO A 123 0.35 -20.19 14.25
CA PRO A 123 1.01 -21.26 15.03
C PRO A 123 2.49 -21.42 14.69
N ALA A 124 2.85 -21.36 13.40
CA ALA A 124 4.24 -21.52 12.98
C ALA A 124 5.13 -20.36 13.46
N TYR A 125 4.57 -19.16 13.61
CA TYR A 125 5.30 -18.03 14.21
C TYR A 125 5.44 -18.18 15.73
N ILE A 126 4.37 -18.59 16.40
CA ILE A 126 4.37 -18.82 17.86
C ILE A 126 5.43 -19.87 18.22
N ASP A 127 5.44 -20.99 17.52
CA ASP A 127 6.42 -22.07 17.72
C ASP A 127 7.85 -21.62 17.46
N LEU A 128 8.07 -20.81 16.41
CA LEU A 128 9.37 -20.23 16.09
C LEU A 128 9.90 -19.36 17.25
N ILE A 129 9.07 -18.45 17.77
CA ILE A 129 9.49 -17.54 18.84
C ILE A 129 9.68 -18.28 20.17
N ASN A 130 8.79 -19.23 20.50
CA ASN A 130 8.95 -20.06 21.69
C ASN A 130 10.26 -20.87 21.63
N SER A 131 10.54 -21.50 20.49
CA SER A 131 11.79 -22.24 20.28
C SER A 131 13.03 -21.33 20.35
N LEU A 132 12.93 -20.08 19.91
CA LEU A 132 14.01 -19.11 20.06
C LEU A 132 14.26 -18.76 21.52
N ILE A 133 13.19 -18.51 22.29
CA ILE A 133 13.29 -18.17 23.72
C ILE A 133 13.92 -19.33 24.49
N GLU A 134 13.48 -20.57 24.26
CA GLU A 134 14.03 -21.75 24.93
C GLU A 134 15.50 -21.98 24.60
N ARG A 135 15.90 -21.81 23.33
CA ARG A 135 17.33 -21.86 22.95
C ARG A 135 18.13 -20.74 23.60
N TYR A 136 17.57 -19.53 23.70
CA TYR A 136 18.27 -18.39 24.29
C TYR A 136 18.52 -18.57 25.79
N LYS A 137 17.57 -19.17 26.53
CA LYS A 137 17.75 -19.50 27.95
C LYS A 137 18.92 -20.46 28.22
N GLN A 138 19.24 -21.30 27.23
CA GLN A 138 20.32 -22.28 27.32
C GLN A 138 21.65 -21.73 26.77
N ASP A 139 21.67 -20.51 26.24
CA ASP A 139 22.85 -19.88 25.65
C ASP A 139 23.86 -19.49 26.77
N PRO A 140 25.08 -20.04 26.78
CA PRO A 140 26.09 -19.71 27.79
C PRO A 140 26.45 -18.21 27.83
N SER A 141 26.28 -17.51 26.71
CA SER A 141 26.51 -16.06 26.63
C SER A 141 25.38 -15.26 27.30
N ALA A 142 24.18 -15.83 27.42
CA ALA A 142 23.08 -15.24 28.17
C ALA A 142 23.23 -15.52 29.66
N LEU A 143 23.57 -16.76 30.05
CA LEU A 143 23.66 -17.19 31.46
C LEU A 143 24.66 -16.40 32.32
N ASN A 144 25.71 -15.84 31.71
CA ASN A 144 26.77 -15.10 32.41
C ASN A 144 26.71 -13.59 32.17
N ALA A 145 25.68 -13.09 31.49
CA ALA A 145 25.54 -11.68 31.17
C ALA A 145 24.71 -10.93 32.20
N ASP A 146 24.88 -9.61 32.22
CA ASP A 146 24.01 -8.70 32.97
C ASP A 146 22.53 -8.87 32.53
N PRO A 147 21.56 -8.93 33.47
CA PRO A 147 20.15 -9.13 33.14
C PRO A 147 19.56 -8.12 32.15
N VAL A 148 20.02 -6.86 32.18
CA VAL A 148 19.57 -5.84 31.22
C VAL A 148 20.08 -6.17 29.83
N PHE A 149 21.35 -6.53 29.71
CA PHE A 149 21.92 -6.99 28.44
C PHE A 149 21.21 -8.24 27.90
N MET A 150 20.92 -9.23 28.76
CA MET A 150 20.17 -10.42 28.36
C MET A 150 18.81 -10.06 27.75
N TRP A 151 18.07 -9.18 28.42
CA TRP A 151 16.76 -8.74 27.96
C TRP A 151 16.83 -7.96 26.64
N GLU A 152 17.77 -7.03 26.50
CA GLU A 152 17.95 -6.28 25.25
C GLU A 152 18.34 -7.18 24.08
N ASN A 153 19.23 -8.15 24.32
CA ASN A 153 19.67 -9.09 23.30
C ASN A 153 18.54 -10.04 22.89
N LEU A 154 17.75 -10.55 23.85
CA LEU A 154 16.56 -11.35 23.53
C LEU A 154 15.57 -10.57 22.67
N LYS A 155 15.24 -9.32 23.05
CA LYS A 155 14.37 -8.45 22.25
C LYS A 155 14.91 -8.22 20.85
N PHE A 156 16.23 -8.03 20.70
CA PHE A 156 16.87 -7.93 19.41
C PHE A 156 16.71 -9.21 18.57
N LYS A 157 16.98 -10.39 19.13
CA LYS A 157 16.83 -11.68 18.45
C LYS A 157 15.39 -11.94 18.02
N ILE A 158 14.42 -11.71 18.92
CA ILE A 158 12.99 -11.81 18.61
C ILE A 158 12.65 -10.87 17.45
N ARG A 159 13.02 -9.59 17.54
CA ARG A 159 12.74 -8.60 16.48
C ARG A 159 13.32 -9.02 15.13
N ALA A 160 14.56 -9.53 15.12
CA ALA A 160 15.23 -9.97 13.90
C ALA A 160 14.46 -11.14 13.23
N GLU A 161 14.12 -12.17 14.01
CA GLU A 161 13.34 -13.31 13.52
C GLU A 161 11.95 -12.89 13.04
N THR A 162 11.27 -12.04 13.81
CA THR A 162 9.95 -11.54 13.43
C THR A 162 9.99 -10.79 12.10
N ILE A 163 10.99 -9.95 11.87
CA ILE A 163 11.17 -9.23 10.60
C ILE A 163 11.40 -10.22 9.46
N PHE A 164 12.25 -11.22 9.65
CA PHE A 164 12.54 -12.23 8.64
C PHE A 164 11.30 -13.05 8.30
N TYR A 165 10.60 -13.57 9.32
CA TYR A 165 9.37 -14.32 9.16
C TYR A 165 8.29 -13.51 8.42
N SER A 166 8.10 -12.25 8.82
CA SER A 166 7.16 -11.32 8.18
C SER A 166 7.45 -11.14 6.69
N LYS A 167 8.73 -10.92 6.33
CA LYS A 167 9.17 -10.77 4.93
C LYS A 167 8.92 -12.04 4.11
N ARG A 168 9.20 -13.21 4.69
CA ARG A 168 8.96 -14.51 4.06
C ARG A 168 7.47 -14.69 3.78
N LYS A 169 6.61 -14.48 4.78
CA LYS A 169 5.15 -14.59 4.66
C LYS A 169 4.58 -13.62 3.63
N ALA A 170 5.04 -12.37 3.63
CA ALA A 170 4.65 -11.36 2.64
C ALA A 170 5.08 -11.74 1.20
N THR A 171 6.24 -12.38 1.04
CA THR A 171 6.69 -12.89 -0.26
C THR A 171 5.86 -14.08 -0.73
N GLN A 172 5.58 -15.04 0.16
CA GLN A 172 4.71 -16.18 -0.14
C GLN A 172 3.31 -15.73 -0.55
N SER A 173 2.71 -14.79 0.18
CA SER A 173 1.39 -14.24 -0.15
C SER A 173 1.36 -13.55 -1.53
N ARG A 174 2.38 -12.75 -1.88
CA ARG A 174 2.49 -12.12 -3.21
C ARG A 174 2.70 -13.13 -4.34
N ASN A 175 3.45 -14.20 -4.08
CA ASN A 175 3.65 -15.27 -5.05
C ASN A 175 2.35 -16.05 -5.28
N TYR A 176 1.63 -16.35 -4.20
CA TYR A 176 0.36 -17.04 -4.26
C TYR A 176 -0.73 -16.21 -4.97
N GLU A 177 -0.77 -14.90 -4.71
CA GLU A 177 -1.63 -13.97 -5.46
C GLU A 177 -1.32 -13.99 -6.96
N ARG A 178 -0.05 -13.84 -7.36
CA ARG A 178 0.35 -13.90 -8.77
C ARG A 178 0.00 -15.23 -9.42
N PHE A 179 0.20 -16.33 -8.69
CA PHE A 179 -0.22 -17.65 -9.12
C PHE A 179 -1.74 -17.72 -9.36
N LEU A 180 -2.56 -17.28 -8.40
CA LEU A 180 -4.01 -17.30 -8.52
C LEU A 180 -4.51 -16.46 -9.71
N ILE A 181 -3.97 -15.25 -9.91
CA ILE A 181 -4.31 -14.40 -11.06
C ILE A 181 -3.98 -15.13 -12.37
N SER A 182 -2.76 -15.67 -12.51
CA SER A 182 -2.36 -16.39 -13.71
C SER A 182 -3.18 -17.67 -13.92
N HIS A 183 -3.58 -18.34 -12.84
CA HIS A 183 -4.35 -19.57 -12.89
C HIS A 183 -5.80 -19.30 -13.32
N ILE A 184 -6.43 -18.27 -12.76
CA ILE A 184 -7.76 -17.79 -13.16
C ILE A 184 -7.78 -17.44 -14.64
N SER A 185 -6.84 -16.62 -15.12
CA SER A 185 -6.79 -16.25 -16.54
C SER A 185 -6.60 -17.45 -17.46
N LYS A 186 -5.83 -18.47 -17.03
CA LYS A 186 -5.68 -19.71 -17.79
C LYS A 186 -6.99 -20.52 -17.82
N LEU A 187 -7.63 -20.71 -16.67
CA LEU A 187 -8.90 -21.45 -16.57
C LEU A 187 -10.01 -20.79 -17.40
N GLU A 188 -10.12 -19.46 -17.34
CA GLU A 188 -11.07 -18.70 -18.17
C GLU A 188 -10.83 -18.93 -19.66
N SER A 189 -9.57 -18.90 -20.11
CA SER A 189 -9.17 -19.20 -21.49
C SER A 189 -9.48 -20.65 -21.89
N ASP A 190 -9.15 -21.62 -21.03
CA ASP A 190 -9.35 -23.05 -21.33
C ASP A 190 -10.84 -23.43 -21.37
N ILE A 191 -11.67 -22.81 -20.52
CA ILE A 191 -13.14 -22.95 -20.53
C ILE A 191 -13.72 -22.32 -21.81
N PHE A 192 -13.31 -21.09 -22.13
CA PHE A 192 -13.78 -20.38 -23.32
C PHE A 192 -13.47 -21.13 -24.63
N ASN A 193 -12.27 -21.70 -24.73
CA ASN A 193 -11.84 -22.48 -25.89
C ASN A 193 -12.38 -23.93 -25.91
N GLY A 194 -13.23 -24.31 -24.93
CA GLY A 194 -13.80 -25.65 -24.83
C GLY A 194 -12.79 -26.76 -24.49
N MET A 195 -11.58 -26.39 -24.03
CA MET A 195 -10.51 -27.34 -23.66
C MET A 195 -10.71 -27.92 -22.25
N ALA A 196 -11.39 -27.19 -21.37
CA ALA A 196 -11.66 -27.61 -19.99
C ALA A 196 -13.07 -27.20 -19.49
N PRO A 197 -14.16 -27.62 -20.16
CA PRO A 197 -15.51 -27.17 -19.85
C PRO A 197 -16.01 -27.56 -18.44
N ASN A 198 -15.38 -28.56 -17.81
CA ASN A 198 -15.73 -29.03 -16.46
C ASN A 198 -14.92 -28.35 -15.35
N SER A 199 -14.04 -27.39 -15.67
CA SER A 199 -13.19 -26.71 -14.68
C SER A 199 -13.84 -25.46 -14.07
N GLN A 200 -15.17 -25.34 -14.15
CA GLN A 200 -15.90 -24.20 -13.58
C GLN A 200 -15.75 -24.14 -12.06
N ASP A 201 -15.79 -25.28 -11.38
CA ASP A 201 -15.59 -25.37 -9.92
C ASP A 201 -14.16 -24.96 -9.51
N ASP A 202 -13.15 -25.35 -10.31
CA ASP A 202 -11.76 -24.95 -10.07
C ASP A 202 -11.57 -23.44 -10.22
N LEU A 203 -12.24 -22.84 -11.22
CA LEU A 203 -12.24 -21.40 -11.46
C LEU A 203 -12.87 -20.65 -10.27
N GLU A 204 -14.03 -21.11 -9.81
CA GLU A 204 -14.73 -20.51 -8.69
C GLU A 204 -13.91 -20.61 -7.40
N ASN A 205 -13.29 -21.77 -7.15
CA ASN A 205 -12.41 -21.99 -6.00
C ASN A 205 -11.19 -21.05 -6.04
N ALA A 206 -10.56 -20.89 -7.20
CA ALA A 206 -9.43 -19.97 -7.37
C ALA A 206 -9.83 -18.51 -7.13
N ARG A 207 -11.01 -18.10 -7.61
CA ARG A 207 -11.58 -16.76 -7.36
C ARG A 207 -11.88 -16.53 -5.90
N GLU A 208 -12.47 -17.51 -5.20
CA GLU A 208 -12.74 -17.42 -3.76
C GLU A 208 -11.45 -17.28 -2.94
N LYS A 209 -10.40 -18.05 -3.26
CA LYS A 209 -9.08 -17.91 -2.64
C LYS A 209 -8.47 -16.53 -2.85
N LEU A 210 -8.59 -15.98 -4.07
CA LEU A 210 -8.12 -14.63 -4.38
C LEU A 210 -8.93 -13.58 -3.60
N HIS A 211 -10.25 -13.75 -3.51
CA HIS A 211 -11.13 -12.90 -2.73
C HIS A 211 -10.72 -12.86 -1.25
N MET A 212 -10.46 -14.02 -0.65
CA MET A 212 -10.00 -14.12 0.75
C MET A 212 -8.65 -13.42 0.98
N LEU A 213 -7.71 -13.49 0.02
CA LEU A 213 -6.46 -12.72 0.09
C LEU A 213 -6.72 -11.21 0.09
N TYR A 214 -7.64 -10.73 -0.73
CA TYR A 214 -7.97 -9.31 -0.79
C TYR A 214 -8.75 -8.82 0.42
N LYS A 215 -9.63 -9.64 0.98
CA LYS A 215 -10.27 -9.36 2.27
C LYS A 215 -9.22 -9.13 3.37
N ASN A 216 -8.22 -10.01 3.48
CA ASN A 216 -7.12 -9.85 4.43
C ASN A 216 -6.28 -8.57 4.18
N LYS A 217 -6.02 -8.22 2.90
CA LYS A 217 -5.32 -6.96 2.57
C LYS A 217 -6.14 -5.75 2.98
N LEU A 218 -7.45 -5.79 2.73
CA LEU A 218 -8.39 -4.73 3.05
C LEU A 218 -8.47 -4.50 4.56
N GLU A 219 -8.61 -5.56 5.36
CA GLU A 219 -8.56 -5.49 6.82
C GLU A 219 -7.27 -4.78 7.30
N GLY A 220 -6.13 -5.12 6.71
CA GLY A 220 -4.88 -4.45 7.00
C GLY A 220 -4.89 -2.95 6.67
N ILE A 221 -5.55 -2.53 5.58
CA ILE A 221 -5.74 -1.11 5.24
C ILE A 221 -6.62 -0.42 6.27
N ILE A 222 -7.74 -1.04 6.65
CA ILE A 222 -8.69 -0.53 7.64
C ILE A 222 -7.97 -0.27 8.96
N VAL A 223 -7.24 -1.25 9.49
CA VAL A 223 -6.47 -1.12 10.74
C VAL A 223 -5.48 0.06 10.67
N ARG A 224 -4.78 0.23 9.55
CA ARG A 224 -3.81 1.32 9.38
C ARG A 224 -4.47 2.69 9.18
N SER A 225 -5.71 2.73 8.70
CA SER A 225 -6.44 3.98 8.47
C SER A 225 -6.90 4.65 9.77
N THR A 226 -6.97 3.91 10.88
CA THR A 226 -7.45 4.39 12.20
C THR A 226 -8.88 4.99 12.17
N ALA A 227 -9.67 4.62 11.15
CA ALA A 227 -11.05 5.07 10.99
C ALA A 227 -11.96 4.41 12.03
N ARG A 228 -12.42 5.17 13.02
CA ARG A 228 -13.20 4.68 14.17
C ARG A 228 -14.68 4.35 13.86
N TRP A 229 -15.03 4.05 12.62
CA TRP A 229 -16.39 3.71 12.20
C TRP A 229 -16.34 2.61 11.16
N VAL A 230 -16.38 1.37 11.65
CA VAL A 230 -16.29 0.13 10.84
C VAL A 230 -17.64 -0.58 10.76
N GLU A 231 -18.65 -0.22 11.55
CA GLU A 231 -19.85 -1.07 11.69
C GLU A 231 -21.05 -0.72 10.80
N GLU A 232 -21.11 0.44 10.12
CA GLU A 232 -22.27 0.79 9.26
C GLU A 232 -21.93 1.35 7.87
N GLY A 233 -20.82 0.93 7.28
CA GLY A 233 -20.44 1.39 5.95
C GLY A 233 -19.77 0.31 5.12
N GLU A 234 -20.55 -0.64 4.60
CA GLU A 234 -20.12 -1.62 3.61
C GLU A 234 -19.69 -0.91 2.32
N THR A 235 -18.43 -0.45 2.24
CA THR A 235 -17.60 -0.35 1.00
C THR A 235 -16.37 0.53 1.23
N ASN A 236 -15.35 0.35 0.39
CA ASN A 236 -14.21 1.25 0.19
C ASN A 236 -14.65 2.64 -0.32
N SER A 237 -15.34 3.38 0.53
CA SER A 237 -15.94 4.65 0.19
C SER A 237 -14.89 5.75 0.04
N LYS A 238 -15.21 6.76 -0.78
CA LYS A 238 -14.44 8.02 -0.91
C LYS A 238 -14.11 8.64 0.46
N TYR A 239 -14.97 8.40 1.45
CA TYR A 239 -14.77 8.84 2.83
C TYR A 239 -13.54 8.21 3.49
N PHE A 240 -13.35 6.88 3.41
CA PHE A 240 -12.19 6.22 4.01
C PHE A 240 -10.87 6.70 3.41
N PHE A 241 -10.80 6.81 2.08
CA PHE A 241 -9.61 7.34 1.40
C PHE A 241 -9.35 8.80 1.78
N ASN A 242 -10.39 9.61 1.96
CA ASN A 242 -10.24 11.00 2.42
C ASN A 242 -9.81 11.08 3.88
N LEU A 243 -10.27 10.16 4.74
CA LEU A 243 -9.84 10.10 6.14
C LEU A 243 -8.37 9.68 6.25
N GLU A 244 -7.92 8.68 5.48
CA GLU A 244 -6.50 8.31 5.42
C GLU A 244 -5.64 9.48 4.93
N LYS A 245 -6.09 10.18 3.86
CA LYS A 245 -5.43 11.40 3.38
C LYS A 245 -5.36 12.46 4.49
N ARG A 246 -6.46 12.71 5.19
CA ARG A 246 -6.51 13.68 6.30
C ARG A 246 -5.57 13.28 7.43
N ASN A 247 -5.56 12.02 7.85
CA ASN A 247 -4.67 11.53 8.90
C ASN A 247 -3.19 11.61 8.48
N ARG A 248 -2.90 11.39 7.19
CA ARG A 248 -1.56 11.62 6.64
C ARG A 248 -1.16 13.10 6.68
N LEU A 249 -2.07 14.02 6.40
CA LEU A 249 -1.82 15.46 6.55
C LEU A 249 -1.57 15.80 8.02
N LEU A 250 -2.42 15.34 8.94
CA LEU A 250 -2.30 15.61 10.38
C LEU A 250 -1.04 14.99 11.02
N SER A 251 -0.52 13.91 10.46
CA SER A 251 0.73 13.27 10.91
C SER A 251 1.99 13.86 10.29
N THR A 252 1.86 14.88 9.43
CA THR A 252 2.98 15.59 8.82
C THR A 252 3.09 16.98 9.44
N ILE A 253 4.28 17.31 9.96
CA ILE A 253 4.58 18.67 10.44
C ILE A 253 4.97 19.50 9.22
N TYR A 254 4.09 20.40 8.79
CA TYR A 254 4.32 21.30 7.66
C TYR A 254 5.05 22.57 8.04
N GLU A 255 4.83 23.02 9.28
CA GLU A 255 5.40 24.24 9.81
C GLU A 255 5.79 23.99 11.27
N LEU A 256 6.93 24.53 11.67
CA LEU A 256 7.45 24.44 13.03
C LEU A 256 7.98 25.81 13.46
N LEU A 257 7.56 26.27 14.63
CA LEU A 257 8.15 27.45 15.25
C LEU A 257 9.31 27.00 16.14
N ASN A 258 10.50 27.54 15.91
CA ASN A 258 11.65 27.23 16.77
C ASN A 258 11.60 28.03 18.09
N LYS A 259 12.56 27.76 18.98
CA LYS A 259 12.71 28.45 20.28
C LYS A 259 12.91 29.98 20.16
N ASP A 260 13.38 30.45 19.02
CA ASP A 260 13.66 31.87 18.75
C ASP A 260 12.47 32.57 18.06
N GLY A 261 11.34 31.87 17.88
CA GLY A 261 10.15 32.42 17.23
C GLY A 261 10.20 32.46 15.70
N VAL A 262 11.17 31.79 15.08
CA VAL A 262 11.30 31.70 13.61
C VAL A 262 10.44 30.54 13.09
N LEU A 263 9.60 30.84 12.11
CA LEU A 263 8.77 29.86 11.42
C LEU A 263 9.58 29.13 10.35
N MET A 264 9.68 27.81 10.48
CA MET A 264 10.31 26.91 9.52
C MET A 264 9.23 26.17 8.73
N ASN A 265 9.35 26.16 7.40
CA ASN A 265 8.44 25.47 6.48
C ASN A 265 9.18 24.53 5.48
N ASP A 266 10.51 24.50 5.53
CA ASP A 266 11.32 23.55 4.79
C ASP A 266 11.46 22.24 5.58
N ALA A 267 11.31 21.11 4.87
CA ALA A 267 11.33 19.79 5.48
C ALA A 267 12.69 19.45 6.14
N SER A 268 13.80 19.91 5.57
CA SER A 268 15.13 19.67 6.15
C SER A 268 15.30 20.46 7.44
N GLN A 269 14.93 21.74 7.43
CA GLN A 269 14.99 22.60 8.61
C GLN A 269 14.13 22.08 9.77
N ILE A 270 12.89 21.66 9.46
CA ILE A 270 11.98 21.04 10.44
C ILE A 270 12.62 19.78 11.04
N LEU A 271 13.21 18.91 10.22
CA LEU A 271 13.87 17.69 10.70
C LEU A 271 15.09 17.98 11.57
N ASP A 272 15.90 18.96 11.19
CA ASP A 272 17.10 19.35 11.93
C ASP A 272 16.74 19.96 13.29
N GLU A 273 15.70 20.80 13.37
CA GLU A 273 15.20 21.38 14.62
C GLU A 273 14.63 20.30 15.56
N ILE A 274 13.77 19.41 15.03
CA ILE A 274 13.23 18.27 15.81
C ILE A 274 14.37 17.40 16.35
N ARG A 275 15.37 17.08 15.52
CA ARG A 275 16.55 16.32 15.95
C ARG A 275 17.27 17.05 17.08
N SER A 276 17.56 18.34 16.90
CA SER A 276 18.31 19.14 17.88
C SER A 276 17.59 19.22 19.22
N PHE A 277 16.26 19.42 19.19
CA PHE A 277 15.42 19.43 20.38
C PHE A 277 15.50 18.09 21.14
N TYR A 278 15.22 16.96 20.48
CA TYR A 278 15.21 15.66 21.16
C TYR A 278 16.60 15.19 21.55
N THR A 279 17.64 15.51 20.78
CA THR A 279 19.03 15.27 21.19
C THR A 279 19.33 16.02 22.48
N SER A 280 18.97 17.30 22.59
CA SER A 280 19.15 18.05 23.84
C SER A 280 18.32 17.50 25.00
N LEU A 281 17.08 17.08 24.74
CA LEU A 281 16.18 16.55 25.77
C LEU A 281 16.69 15.24 26.39
N TYR A 282 17.20 14.34 25.54
CA TYR A 282 17.70 13.03 25.94
C TYR A 282 19.21 13.00 26.19
N SER A 283 19.90 14.15 26.08
CA SER A 283 21.30 14.25 26.48
C SER A 283 21.43 13.99 27.97
N ALA A 284 22.41 13.17 28.34
CA ALA A 284 22.69 12.86 29.74
C ALA A 284 22.96 14.16 30.51
N ARG A 285 22.18 14.39 31.57
CA ARG A 285 22.51 15.43 32.55
C ARG A 285 23.59 14.87 33.47
N HIS A 286 24.52 15.70 33.90
CA HIS A 286 25.46 15.33 34.96
C HIS A 286 24.66 14.93 36.19
N CYS A 287 24.61 13.63 36.48
CA CYS A 287 24.11 13.13 37.74
C CYS A 287 25.26 13.32 38.74
N SER A 288 25.05 14.14 39.77
CA SER A 288 25.88 14.04 40.98
C SER A 288 25.83 12.59 41.45
N SER A 289 26.97 12.04 41.84
CA SER A 289 27.26 10.64 42.15
C SER A 289 26.52 10.07 43.38
N THR A 290 25.26 10.44 43.58
CA THR A 290 24.33 9.78 44.49
C THR A 290 23.64 8.65 43.73
N PRO A 291 23.79 7.38 44.15
CA PRO A 291 23.07 6.27 43.56
C PRO A 291 21.55 6.53 43.64
N CYS A 292 20.88 6.50 42.50
CA CYS A 292 19.42 6.71 42.39
C CYS A 292 18.61 5.45 42.75
N PHE A 293 19.29 4.33 43.07
CA PHE A 293 18.65 3.03 43.22
C PHE A 293 18.11 2.74 44.63
N ASP A 294 18.45 3.54 45.64
CA ASP A 294 18.06 3.26 47.04
C ASP A 294 16.56 3.50 47.33
N ASN A 295 15.80 4.06 46.38
CA ASN A 295 14.38 4.38 46.55
C ASN A 295 13.44 3.63 45.60
N LEU A 296 13.90 2.58 44.91
CA LEU A 296 12.99 1.71 44.14
C LEU A 296 12.31 0.72 45.10
N PRO A 297 10.97 0.75 45.26
CA PRO A 297 10.28 -0.22 46.08
C PRO A 297 10.43 -1.61 45.45
N GLY A 298 11.08 -2.56 46.15
CA GLY A 298 11.10 -3.98 45.76
C GLY A 298 12.47 -4.61 45.53
N PHE A 299 13.58 -3.88 45.65
CA PHE A 299 14.92 -4.47 45.66
C PHE A 299 15.52 -4.38 47.08
N HIS A 300 15.11 -5.30 47.95
CA HIS A 300 15.92 -5.66 49.11
C HIS A 300 16.79 -6.84 48.70
N SER A 301 18.11 -6.63 48.72
CA SER A 301 19.10 -7.69 48.62
C SER A 301 19.08 -8.52 49.90
N ASP A 302 18.65 -9.78 49.78
CA ASP A 302 19.07 -10.86 50.69
C ASP A 302 20.45 -11.39 50.27
#